data_AF-A0A0R1JMI0-F1
#
_entry.id   AF-A0A0R1JMI0-F1
#
_cell.length_a   1.000
_cell.length_b   1.000
_cell.length_c   1.000
_cell.angle_alpha   90.00
_cell.angle_beta   90.00
_cell.angle_gamma   90.00
#
_symmetry.space_group_name_H-M   'P 1'
#
loop_
_entity.id
_entity.type
_entity.pdbx_description
1 polymer ?
#
loop_
_entity_poly.entity_id
_entity_poly.type
_entity_poly.pdbx_seq_one_letter_code
_entity_poly.pdbx_strand_id
1 'polypeptide(L)'
;MVGGDFMTTKKKAVITARVDLDTKERARQVFENAGLDMTTAINIYLKKAIAVNGVPFPVTANDALDAATLKAHDEIKHGDYDSFASVDDWYQDLTHGD
;
A
#
# COMPACT_ATOMS: atom_id res chain seq x y z
N MET A 1 34.23 -0.47 -29.06
CA MET A 1 32.97 0.30 -29.07
C MET A 1 31.92 -0.56 -28.40
N VAL A 2 31.50 -0.18 -27.20
CA VAL A 2 30.52 -0.91 -26.37
C VAL A 2 29.12 -0.54 -26.83
N GLY A 3 28.28 -1.52 -27.09
CA GLY A 3 26.90 -1.31 -27.52
C GLY A 3 26.15 -2.63 -27.67
N GLY A 4 25.94 -3.31 -26.53
CA GLY A 4 25.05 -4.47 -26.44
C GLY A 4 23.88 -4.10 -25.55
N ASP A 5 22.74 -3.81 -26.19
CA ASP A 5 21.46 -3.45 -25.62
C ASP A 5 21.05 -4.35 -24.42
N PHE A 6 20.89 -3.73 -23.25
CA PHE A 6 20.41 -4.39 -22.05
C PHE A 6 18.88 -4.47 -22.11
N MET A 7 18.34 -5.28 -23.04
CA MET A 7 16.95 -5.68 -23.00
C MET A 7 16.76 -6.63 -21.81
N THR A 8 16.53 -6.05 -20.63
CA THR A 8 16.00 -6.78 -19.47
C THR A 8 14.66 -7.37 -19.91
N THR A 9 14.68 -8.65 -20.24
CA THR A 9 13.50 -9.42 -20.59
C THR A 9 12.67 -9.51 -19.31
N LYS A 10 11.48 -8.88 -19.29
CA LYS A 10 10.55 -9.02 -18.16
C LYS A 10 10.21 -10.50 -17.99
N LYS A 11 10.82 -11.14 -16.99
CA LYS A 11 10.57 -12.54 -16.64
C LYS A 11 9.13 -12.67 -16.14
N LYS A 12 8.33 -13.51 -16.77
CA LYS A 12 6.97 -13.83 -16.30
C LYS A 12 7.07 -14.83 -15.14
N ALA A 13 6.25 -14.62 -14.11
CA ALA A 13 6.11 -15.54 -12.98
C ALA A 13 4.65 -16.02 -12.89
N VAL A 14 4.46 -17.25 -12.44
CA VAL A 14 3.13 -17.84 -12.23
C VAL A 14 2.82 -17.80 -10.74
N ILE A 15 1.62 -17.34 -10.39
CA ILE A 15 1.11 -17.30 -9.02
C ILE A 15 -0.07 -18.27 -8.94
N THR A 16 0.00 -19.24 -8.03
CA THR A 16 -1.07 -20.20 -7.77
C THR A 16 -1.60 -19.97 -6.36
N ALA A 17 -2.88 -19.63 -6.23
CA ALA A 17 -3.56 -19.45 -4.95
C ALA A 17 -4.67 -20.50 -4.77
N ARG A 18 -4.81 -21.02 -3.56
CA ARG A 18 -5.94 -21.88 -3.17
C ARG A 18 -7.03 -21.00 -2.57
N VAL A 19 -8.23 -21.11 -3.11
CA VAL A 19 -9.43 -20.37 -2.65
C VAL A 19 -10.63 -21.30 -2.75
N ASP A 20 -11.65 -21.02 -1.94
CA ASP A 20 -12.91 -21.74 -1.98
C ASP A 20 -13.62 -21.50 -3.32
N LEU A 21 -14.36 -22.50 -3.79
CA LEU A 21 -15.05 -22.43 -5.07
C LEU A 21 -16.06 -21.27 -5.11
N ASP A 22 -16.81 -21.11 -4.02
CA ASP A 22 -17.81 -20.06 -3.88
C ASP A 22 -17.16 -18.66 -3.84
N THR A 23 -16.08 -18.48 -3.08
CA THR A 23 -15.29 -17.23 -3.08
C THR A 23 -14.79 -16.87 -4.48
N LYS A 24 -14.26 -17.87 -5.22
CA LYS A 24 -13.76 -17.68 -6.59
C LYS A 24 -14.88 -17.23 -7.54
N GLU A 25 -16.03 -17.87 -7.48
CA GLU A 25 -17.14 -17.58 -8.38
C GLU A 25 -17.75 -16.21 -8.09
N ARG A 26 -17.92 -15.87 -6.81
CA ARG A 26 -18.37 -14.53 -6.40
C ARG A 26 -17.40 -13.44 -6.85
N ALA A 27 -16.11 -13.64 -6.66
CA ALA A 27 -15.10 -12.69 -7.13
C ALA A 27 -15.11 -12.52 -8.66
N ARG A 28 -15.25 -13.64 -9.41
CA ARG A 28 -15.35 -13.61 -10.88
C ARG A 28 -16.51 -12.75 -11.34
N GLN A 29 -17.70 -12.92 -10.76
CA GLN A 29 -18.89 -12.14 -11.12
C GLN A 29 -18.71 -10.65 -10.84
N VAL A 30 -18.09 -10.30 -9.70
CA VAL A 30 -17.80 -8.89 -9.36
C VAL A 30 -16.87 -8.26 -10.39
N PHE A 31 -15.79 -8.94 -10.78
CA PHE A 31 -14.85 -8.39 -11.75
C PHE A 31 -15.43 -8.34 -13.17
N GLU A 32 -16.20 -9.35 -13.58
CA GLU A 32 -16.87 -9.35 -14.89
C GLU A 32 -17.88 -8.21 -15.01
N ASN A 33 -18.65 -7.92 -13.95
CA ASN A 33 -19.54 -6.76 -13.90
C ASN A 33 -18.76 -5.43 -14.01
N ALA A 34 -17.51 -5.41 -13.56
CA ALA A 34 -16.61 -4.27 -13.71
C ALA A 34 -15.84 -4.26 -15.05
N GLY A 35 -16.06 -5.25 -15.93
CA GLY A 35 -15.35 -5.39 -17.21
C GLY A 35 -13.89 -5.85 -17.08
N LEU A 36 -13.55 -6.54 -15.99
CA LEU A 36 -12.20 -6.99 -15.67
C LEU A 36 -12.13 -8.53 -15.60
N ASP A 37 -11.06 -9.12 -16.11
CA ASP A 37 -10.77 -10.53 -15.86
C ASP A 37 -10.04 -10.70 -14.50
N MET A 38 -10.15 -11.90 -13.91
CA MET A 38 -9.51 -12.25 -12.63
C MET A 38 -8.00 -11.96 -12.61
N THR A 39 -7.30 -12.19 -13.72
CA THR A 39 -5.85 -12.01 -13.79
C THR A 39 -5.50 -10.52 -13.83
N THR A 40 -6.27 -9.72 -14.55
CA THR A 40 -6.13 -8.26 -14.53
C THR A 40 -6.42 -7.70 -13.14
N ALA A 41 -7.47 -8.16 -12.46
CA ALA A 41 -7.77 -7.74 -11.10
C ALA A 41 -6.62 -8.04 -10.12
N ILE A 42 -6.05 -9.25 -10.17
CA ILE A 42 -4.89 -9.63 -9.34
C ILE A 42 -3.66 -8.77 -9.69
N ASN A 43 -3.40 -8.51 -10.98
CA ASN A 43 -2.28 -7.67 -11.38
C ASN A 43 -2.43 -6.21 -10.91
N ILE A 44 -3.65 -5.67 -10.95
CA ILE A 44 -3.94 -4.34 -10.40
C ILE A 44 -3.66 -4.32 -8.90
N TYR A 45 -4.14 -5.33 -8.18
CA TYR A 45 -3.90 -5.47 -6.75
C TYR A 45 -2.40 -5.46 -6.42
N LEU A 46 -1.61 -6.29 -7.09
CA LEU A 46 -0.16 -6.37 -6.87
C LEU A 46 0.55 -5.04 -7.15
N LYS A 47 0.20 -4.37 -8.25
CA LYS A 47 0.76 -3.05 -8.58
C LYS A 47 0.40 -2.01 -7.53
N LYS A 48 -0.83 -2.02 -7.04
CA LYS A 48 -1.28 -1.07 -6.02
C LYS A 48 -0.58 -1.34 -4.68
N ALA A 49 -0.43 -2.61 -4.30
CA ALA A 49 0.31 -3.01 -3.09
C ALA A 49 1.77 -2.52 -3.12
N ILE A 50 2.44 -2.64 -4.28
CA ILE A 50 3.79 -2.09 -4.48
C ILE A 50 3.78 -0.56 -4.37
N ALA A 51 2.80 0.12 -4.99
CA ALA A 51 2.73 1.58 -5.00
C ALA A 51 2.51 2.19 -3.61
N VAL A 52 1.81 1.50 -2.72
CA VAL A 52 1.58 1.96 -1.33
C VAL A 52 2.55 1.34 -0.32
N ASN A 53 3.46 0.48 -0.78
CA ASN A 53 4.35 -0.32 0.05
C ASN A 53 3.63 -1.01 1.23
N GLY A 54 2.47 -1.62 0.94
CA GLY A 54 1.56 -2.14 1.96
C GLY A 54 0.31 -2.79 1.36
N VAL A 55 -0.65 -3.11 2.21
CA VAL A 55 -1.93 -3.70 1.76
C VAL A 55 -2.79 -2.60 1.14
N PRO A 56 -3.27 -2.76 -0.11
CA PRO A 56 -3.96 -1.71 -0.86
C PRO A 56 -5.46 -1.62 -0.55
N PHE A 57 -5.83 -2.00 0.66
CA PHE A 57 -7.15 -1.81 1.25
C PHE A 57 -6.97 -1.55 2.75
N PRO A 58 -7.87 -0.80 3.40
CA PRO A 58 -7.83 -0.62 4.84
C PRO A 58 -8.01 -1.99 5.52
N VAL A 59 -6.97 -2.42 6.25
CA VAL A 59 -7.03 -3.64 7.04
C VAL A 59 -7.64 -3.27 8.39
N THR A 60 -8.96 -3.20 8.46
CA THR A 60 -9.65 -2.95 9.72
C THR A 60 -9.74 -4.26 10.49
N ALA A 61 -8.68 -4.64 11.18
CA ALA A 61 -8.85 -5.41 12.41
C ALA A 61 -9.22 -4.37 13.47
N ASN A 62 -10.12 -4.66 14.41
CA ASN A 62 -10.34 -3.77 15.57
C ASN A 62 -9.09 -3.82 16.48
N ASP A 63 -7.94 -3.36 15.98
CA ASP A 63 -6.67 -3.36 16.69
C ASP A 63 -6.42 -1.93 17.19
N ALA A 64 -6.09 -1.80 18.47
CA ALA A 64 -5.98 -0.51 19.16
C ALA A 64 -4.90 0.41 18.53
N LEU A 65 -4.03 -0.15 17.70
CA LEU A 65 -3.00 0.56 16.94
C LEU A 65 -3.57 1.41 15.78
N ASP A 66 -4.77 1.08 15.28
CA ASP A 66 -5.42 1.83 14.20
C ASP A 66 -5.89 3.20 14.65
N ALA A 67 -6.30 3.35 15.93
CA ALA A 67 -6.77 4.63 16.45
C ALA A 67 -5.68 5.70 16.54
N ALA A 68 -4.44 5.30 16.86
CA ALA A 68 -3.29 6.22 16.93
C ALA A 68 -2.82 6.64 15.53
N THR A 69 -2.82 5.70 14.57
CA THR A 69 -2.38 5.96 13.18
C THR A 69 -3.40 6.82 12.40
N LEU A 70 -4.70 6.66 12.69
CA LEU A 70 -5.76 7.51 12.15
C LEU A 70 -5.66 8.96 12.63
N LYS A 71 -5.31 9.20 13.90
CA LYS A 71 -5.10 10.56 14.43
C LYS A 71 -3.92 11.27 13.77
N ALA A 72 -2.77 10.60 13.67
CA ALA A 72 -1.58 11.19 13.05
C ALA A 72 -1.80 11.61 11.58
N HIS A 73 -2.61 10.85 10.82
CA HIS A 73 -2.96 11.22 9.45
C HIS A 73 -4.03 12.33 9.34
N ASP A 74 -4.84 12.55 10.37
CA ASP A 74 -5.86 13.61 10.39
C ASP A 74 -5.27 14.96 10.81
N GLU A 75 -4.29 14.94 11.72
CA GLU A 75 -3.53 16.11 12.19
C GLU A 75 -2.74 16.78 11.04
N ILE A 76 -2.08 15.99 10.19
CA ILE A 76 -1.37 16.48 8.98
C ILE A 76 -2.33 17.17 8.00
N LYS A 77 -3.58 16.70 7.88
CA LYS A 77 -4.58 17.29 6.96
C LYS A 77 -5.18 18.59 7.48
N HIS A 78 -5.16 18.80 8.79
CA HIS A 78 -5.68 20.02 9.42
C HIS A 78 -4.61 21.11 9.60
N GLY A 79 -3.35 20.83 9.22
CA GLY A 79 -2.28 21.83 9.23
C GLY A 79 -1.74 22.15 10.63
N ASP A 80 -2.00 21.28 11.60
CA ASP A 80 -1.44 21.40 12.94
C ASP A 80 -0.11 20.64 12.97
N TYR A 81 0.97 21.36 12.63
CA TYR A 81 2.34 20.84 12.68
C TYR A 81 3.23 21.90 13.32
N ASP A 82 4.06 21.48 14.27
CA ASP A 82 5.18 22.30 14.71
C ASP A 82 6.29 22.22 13.66
N SER A 83 6.66 23.38 13.10
CA SER A 83 7.76 23.47 12.14
C SER A 83 9.06 23.74 12.88
N PHE A 84 9.93 22.75 12.95
CA PHE A 84 11.26 22.91 13.51
C PHE A 84 12.25 23.31 12.43
N ALA A 85 13.16 24.23 12.75
CA ALA A 85 14.12 24.77 11.77
C ALA A 85 15.27 23.80 11.48
N SER A 86 15.48 22.78 12.32
CA SER A 86 16.51 21.76 12.15
C SER A 86 16.19 20.48 12.94
N VAL A 87 16.90 19.39 12.62
CA VAL A 87 16.80 18.11 13.34
C VAL A 87 17.24 18.24 14.80
N ASP A 88 18.18 19.14 15.11
CA ASP A 88 18.63 19.44 16.48
C ASP A 88 17.56 20.16 17.31
N ASP A 89 16.84 21.09 16.69
CA ASP A 89 15.72 21.84 17.30
C ASP A 89 14.57 20.89 17.67
N TRP A 90 14.24 19.96 16.78
CA TRP A 90 13.27 18.89 17.03
C TRP A 90 13.71 17.90 18.12
N TYR A 91 15.00 17.57 18.21
CA TYR A 91 15.51 16.63 19.22
C TYR A 91 15.58 17.26 20.62
N GLN A 92 15.83 18.56 20.73
CA GLN A 92 15.82 19.27 22.02
C GLN A 92 14.41 19.32 22.63
N ASP A 93 13.39 19.60 21.83
CA ASP A 93 11.99 19.63 22.28
C ASP A 93 11.53 18.28 22.86
N LEU A 94 11.80 17.18 22.16
CA LEU A 94 11.42 15.83 22.60
C LEU A 94 12.15 15.32 23.85
N THR A 95 13.29 15.91 24.20
CA THR A 95 14.14 15.44 25.30
C THR A 95 14.15 16.38 26.50
N HIS A 96 13.55 17.58 26.36
CA HIS A 96 13.48 18.60 27.41
C HIS A 96 12.05 19.16 27.58
N GLY A 97 11.01 18.33 27.42
CA GLY A 97 9.70 18.60 27.99
C GLY A 97 9.68 18.27 29.49
N ASP A 98 9.17 19.18 30.32
CA ASP A 98 8.86 18.95 31.76
C ASP A 98 8.00 17.70 31.98
#